data_AF-A0A1V1P153-F1
#
_entry.id   AF-A0A1V1P153-F1
#
_cell.length_a   1.000
_cell.length_b   1.000
_cell.length_c   1.000
_cell.angle_alpha   90.00
_cell.angle_beta   90.00
_cell.angle_gamma   90.00
#
_symmetry.space_group_name_H-M   'P 1'
#
loop_
_entity.id
_entity.type
_entity.pdbx_description
1 polymer ?
#
loop_
_entity_poly.entity_id
_entity_poly.type
_entity_poly.pdbx_seq_one_letter_code
_entity_poly.pdbx_strand_id
1 'polypeptide(L)'
;NCSIVPIISNSQFINNKSLAGEGGAIYSKIAIRIYESQFQNCISNYKGGAIMTLGAAEIYESNFTNNKTNSTQSYGGALYCREDLLISNCTLHGNSAEKDGGVIICTNLDIDNSMISNNMINMNQGNIIYATKSNIEHTLFKNNSGNTLIDTNNILLNQCLVYNNQTFPGRFQGHLNKSI
;
A
#
# COMPACT_ATOMS: atom_id res chain seq x y z
N ASN A 1 -2.68 26.79 -17.37
CA ASN A 1 -1.69 25.81 -16.88
C ASN A 1 -2.32 24.44 -16.84
N CYS A 2 -2.12 23.63 -17.88
CA CYS A 2 -2.51 22.23 -17.86
C CYS A 2 -1.41 21.49 -17.08
N SER A 3 -1.67 21.10 -15.83
CA SER A 3 -0.71 20.28 -15.08
C SER A 3 -0.63 18.91 -15.75
N ILE A 4 0.48 18.62 -16.43
CA ILE A 4 0.74 17.29 -16.96
C ILE A 4 1.01 16.39 -15.76
N VAL A 5 0.19 15.36 -15.60
CA VAL A 5 0.42 14.28 -14.63
C VAL A 5 1.30 13.24 -15.33
N PRO A 6 2.53 12.98 -14.86
CA PRO A 6 3.39 11.95 -15.44
C PRO A 6 2.70 10.59 -15.42
N ILE A 7 2.84 9.88 -16.54
CA ILE A 7 2.33 8.53 -16.71
C ILE A 7 3.54 7.60 -16.80
N ILE A 8 3.51 6.55 -15.98
CA ILE A 8 4.42 5.41 -16.05
C ILE A 8 3.58 4.21 -16.46
N SER A 9 3.97 3.54 -17.53
CA SER A 9 3.21 2.41 -18.04
C SER A 9 4.15 1.30 -18.49
N ASN A 10 3.73 0.04 -18.40
CA ASN A 10 4.47 -1.09 -18.97
C ASN A 10 5.94 -1.16 -18.54
N SER A 11 6.20 -0.85 -17.27
CA SER A 11 7.54 -0.63 -16.75
C SER A 11 7.88 -1.62 -15.63
N GLN A 12 9.16 -1.95 -15.50
CA GLN A 12 9.66 -2.82 -14.45
C GLN A 12 10.71 -2.09 -13.61
N PHE A 13 10.48 -2.06 -12.31
CA PHE A 13 11.38 -1.50 -11.30
C PHE A 13 11.79 -2.62 -10.36
N ILE A 14 12.98 -3.19 -10.58
CA ILE A 14 13.46 -4.38 -9.87
C ILE A 14 14.74 -4.06 -9.12
N ASN A 15 14.80 -4.42 -7.83
CA ASN A 15 15.96 -4.24 -6.95
C ASN A 15 16.45 -2.79 -6.82
N ASN A 16 15.56 -1.81 -7.01
CA ASN A 16 15.90 -0.40 -6.84
C ASN A 16 16.00 -0.05 -5.35
N LYS A 17 17.01 0.72 -4.96
CA LYS A 17 17.29 1.03 -3.55
C LYS A 17 17.62 2.49 -3.33
N SER A 18 16.89 3.12 -2.41
CA SER A 18 17.17 4.45 -1.90
C SER A 18 17.73 4.35 -0.47
N LEU A 19 19.04 4.59 -0.32
CA LEU A 19 19.75 4.46 0.97
C LEU A 19 19.59 5.69 1.87
N ALA A 20 19.48 6.87 1.28
CA ALA A 20 19.38 8.14 1.99
C ALA A 20 18.09 8.92 1.65
N GLY A 21 17.22 8.35 0.82
CA GLY A 21 16.00 9.00 0.35
C GLY A 21 14.74 8.15 0.57
N GLU A 22 13.65 8.65 0.03
CA GLU A 22 12.33 8.03 0.04
C GLU A 22 12.01 7.50 -1.37
N GLY A 23 11.11 6.51 -1.47
CA GLY A 23 10.78 5.88 -2.75
C GLY A 23 11.93 5.02 -3.27
N GLY A 24 11.91 3.71 -3.02
CA GLY A 24 13.00 2.83 -3.45
C GLY A 24 13.18 2.79 -4.97
N ALA A 25 12.09 2.94 -5.72
CA ALA A 25 12.08 3.09 -7.17
C ALA A 25 11.69 4.50 -7.62
N ILE A 26 10.63 5.06 -7.04
CA ILE A 26 10.06 6.34 -7.49
C ILE A 26 9.86 7.27 -6.31
N TYR A 27 10.39 8.48 -6.45
CA TYR A 27 10.07 9.63 -5.63
C TYR A 27 9.41 10.69 -6.52
N SER A 28 8.19 11.12 -6.17
CA SER A 28 7.51 12.20 -6.88
C SER A 28 7.07 13.32 -5.94
N LYS A 29 7.24 14.58 -6.38
CA LYS A 29 6.68 15.75 -5.70
C LYS A 29 5.30 16.15 -6.20
N ILE A 30 4.83 15.50 -7.26
CA ILE A 30 3.59 15.82 -7.97
C ILE A 30 2.74 14.54 -8.11
N ALA A 31 1.50 14.70 -8.53
CA ALA A 31 0.64 13.57 -8.83
C ALA A 31 1.25 12.67 -9.91
N ILE A 32 1.01 11.36 -9.84
CA ILE A 32 1.49 10.37 -10.82
C ILE A 32 0.41 9.36 -11.18
N ARG A 33 0.48 8.83 -12.39
CA ARG A 33 -0.33 7.68 -12.81
C ARG A 33 0.56 6.51 -13.21
N ILE A 34 0.16 5.31 -12.79
CA ILE A 34 0.91 4.09 -13.04
C ILE A 34 -0.03 3.03 -13.60
N TYR A 35 0.38 2.41 -14.71
CA TYR A 35 -0.38 1.38 -15.40
C TYR A 35 0.52 0.17 -15.70
N GLU A 36 -0.01 -1.04 -15.58
CA GLU A 36 0.61 -2.25 -16.14
C GLU A 36 2.10 -2.41 -15.76
N SER A 37 2.46 -2.06 -14.51
CA SER A 37 3.86 -1.94 -14.09
C SER A 37 4.19 -2.85 -12.91
N GLN A 38 5.47 -3.17 -12.76
CA GLN A 38 5.96 -4.04 -11.71
C GLN A 38 7.00 -3.34 -10.83
N PHE A 39 6.83 -3.46 -9.52
CA PHE A 39 7.76 -2.99 -8.50
C PHE A 39 8.15 -4.17 -7.64
N GLN A 40 9.39 -4.63 -7.78
CA GLN A 40 9.88 -5.82 -7.11
C GLN A 40 11.15 -5.55 -6.33
N ASN A 41 11.18 -6.01 -5.08
CA ASN A 41 12.35 -5.89 -4.20
C ASN A 41 12.89 -4.45 -4.10
N CYS A 42 12.00 -3.45 -4.23
CA CYS A 42 12.40 -2.06 -4.08
C CYS A 42 12.51 -1.72 -2.60
N ILE A 43 13.53 -0.95 -2.25
CA ILE A 43 13.89 -0.69 -0.86
C ILE A 43 14.08 0.81 -0.64
N SER A 44 13.41 1.34 0.37
CA SER A 44 13.63 2.70 0.88
C SER A 44 14.00 2.64 2.36
N ASN A 45 14.88 3.53 2.83
CA ASN A 45 15.15 3.59 4.26
C ASN A 45 14.11 4.40 5.04
N TYR A 46 13.21 5.15 4.39
CA TYR A 46 12.31 6.07 5.09
C TYR A 46 10.83 5.87 4.74
N LYS A 47 10.41 6.27 3.55
CA LYS A 47 8.99 6.18 3.15
C LYS A 47 8.89 5.54 1.78
N GLY A 48 7.88 4.70 1.59
CA GLY A 48 7.56 4.10 0.30
C GLY A 48 8.67 3.16 -0.16
N GLY A 49 8.60 1.87 0.22
CA GLY A 49 9.61 0.90 -0.19
C GLY A 49 9.78 0.84 -1.70
N ALA A 50 8.69 0.95 -2.47
CA ALA A 50 8.73 1.17 -3.91
C ALA A 50 8.54 2.64 -4.27
N ILE A 51 7.43 3.24 -3.82
CA ILE A 51 7.01 4.56 -4.29
C ILE A 51 6.73 5.47 -3.11
N MET A 52 7.30 6.66 -3.16
CA MET A 52 6.87 7.78 -2.36
C MET A 52 6.39 8.90 -3.28
N THR A 53 5.18 9.40 -3.04
CA THR A 53 4.67 10.62 -3.69
C THR A 53 4.13 11.64 -2.68
N LEU A 54 4.42 12.91 -2.92
CA LEU A 54 3.81 14.04 -2.19
C LEU A 54 2.48 14.50 -2.78
N GLY A 55 2.18 14.15 -4.03
CA GLY A 55 0.87 14.37 -4.66
C GLY A 55 0.07 13.08 -4.77
N ALA A 56 -1.16 13.16 -5.29
CA ALA A 56 -2.02 12.01 -5.51
C ALA A 56 -1.38 10.91 -6.41
N ALA A 57 -1.83 9.67 -6.26
CA ALA A 57 -1.43 8.57 -7.13
C ALA A 57 -2.64 7.75 -7.59
N GLU A 58 -2.67 7.46 -8.89
CA GLU A 58 -3.61 6.50 -9.47
C GLU A 58 -2.80 5.32 -10.02
N ILE A 59 -3.12 4.11 -9.56
CA ILE A 59 -2.35 2.91 -9.86
C ILE A 59 -3.30 1.82 -10.35
N TYR A 60 -3.06 1.33 -11.56
CA TYR A 60 -3.89 0.36 -12.24
C TYR A 60 -3.06 -0.83 -12.71
N GLU A 61 -3.63 -2.04 -12.59
CA GLU A 61 -3.11 -3.24 -13.25
C GLU A 61 -1.62 -3.51 -12.95
N SER A 62 -1.19 -3.18 -11.73
CA SER A 62 0.23 -3.15 -11.35
C SER A 62 0.51 -4.06 -10.16
N ASN A 63 1.75 -4.53 -10.09
CA ASN A 63 2.20 -5.48 -9.07
C ASN A 63 3.31 -4.89 -8.19
N PHE A 64 3.13 -4.98 -6.87
CA PHE A 64 4.09 -4.60 -5.85
C PHE A 64 4.48 -5.84 -5.06
N THR A 65 5.69 -6.34 -5.27
CA THR A 65 6.17 -7.59 -4.68
C THR A 65 7.44 -7.39 -3.87
N ASN A 66 7.41 -7.81 -2.59
CA ASN A 66 8.59 -7.82 -1.71
C ASN A 66 9.29 -6.45 -1.59
N ASN A 67 8.55 -5.36 -1.73
CA ASN A 67 9.07 -4.03 -1.47
C ASN A 67 9.10 -3.78 0.03
N LYS A 68 10.10 -3.04 0.50
CA LYS A 68 10.22 -2.82 1.94
C LYS A 68 10.83 -1.50 2.33
N THR A 69 10.55 -1.13 3.58
CA THR A 69 11.32 -0.12 4.28
C THR A 69 12.11 -0.71 5.44
N ASN A 70 13.35 -0.21 5.68
CA ASN A 70 14.27 -0.84 6.65
C ASN A 70 14.53 -0.03 7.95
N SER A 71 14.10 1.23 8.06
CA SER A 71 14.36 2.03 9.27
C SER A 71 13.26 1.83 10.31
N THR A 72 13.59 1.85 11.59
CA THR A 72 12.62 1.83 12.70
C THR A 72 11.67 3.03 12.71
N GLN A 73 11.94 4.05 11.89
CA GLN A 73 11.09 5.22 11.70
C GLN A 73 10.37 5.22 10.33
N SER A 74 10.36 4.08 9.64
CA SER A 74 9.89 3.99 8.25
C SER A 74 8.43 3.57 8.08
N TYR A 75 7.86 3.96 6.93
CA TYR A 75 6.44 3.84 6.64
C TYR A 75 6.15 3.42 5.19
N GLY A 76 5.08 2.67 4.97
CA GLY A 76 4.61 2.36 3.61
C GLY A 76 5.53 1.37 2.90
N GLY A 77 5.42 0.08 3.26
CA GLY A 77 6.33 -0.96 2.76
C GLY A 77 6.39 -1.07 1.24
N ALA A 78 5.27 -0.80 0.56
CA ALA A 78 5.24 -0.57 -0.88
C ALA A 78 5.07 0.91 -1.21
N LEU A 79 4.04 1.54 -0.64
CA LEU A 79 3.51 2.82 -1.09
C LEU A 79 3.38 3.81 0.07
N TYR A 80 3.92 5.00 -0.12
CA TYR A 80 3.59 6.17 0.69
C TYR A 80 3.08 7.27 -0.22
N CYS A 81 1.79 7.60 -0.11
CA CYS A 81 1.17 8.72 -0.81
C CYS A 81 0.77 9.76 0.22
N ARG A 82 1.13 11.04 0.04
CA ARG A 82 0.69 12.06 1.01
C ARG A 82 -0.78 12.45 0.82
N GLU A 83 -1.32 12.31 -0.38
CA GLU A 83 -2.67 12.72 -0.75
C GLU A 83 -3.56 11.48 -1.04
N ASP A 84 -4.42 11.59 -2.04
CA ASP A 84 -5.35 10.55 -2.46
C ASP A 84 -4.60 9.44 -3.21
N LEU A 85 -4.98 8.20 -2.92
CA LEU A 85 -4.43 7.02 -3.55
C LEU A 85 -5.57 6.15 -4.07
N LEU A 86 -5.60 5.96 -5.38
CA LEU A 86 -6.49 5.04 -6.06
C LEU A 86 -5.69 3.82 -6.52
N ILE A 87 -6.17 2.63 -6.17
CA ILE A 87 -5.59 1.35 -6.58
C ILE A 87 -6.70 0.50 -7.21
N SER A 88 -6.49 0.03 -8.43
CA SER A 88 -7.46 -0.88 -9.07
C SER A 88 -6.75 -1.99 -9.84
N ASN A 89 -7.30 -3.21 -9.76
CA ASN A 89 -6.75 -4.38 -10.44
C ASN A 89 -5.28 -4.68 -10.08
N CYS A 90 -4.86 -4.37 -8.86
CA CYS A 90 -3.46 -4.48 -8.45
C CYS A 90 -3.21 -5.65 -7.50
N THR A 91 -1.97 -6.13 -7.49
CA THR A 91 -1.49 -7.05 -6.47
C THR A 91 -0.42 -6.41 -5.62
N LEU A 92 -0.63 -6.38 -4.30
CA LEU A 92 0.36 -5.97 -3.31
C LEU A 92 0.70 -7.16 -2.42
N HIS A 93 1.84 -7.78 -2.71
CA HIS A 93 2.27 -9.05 -2.12
C HIS A 93 3.62 -8.96 -1.40
N GLY A 94 3.70 -9.50 -0.19
CA GLY A 94 5.00 -9.69 0.48
C GLY A 94 5.70 -8.38 0.87
N ASN A 95 5.01 -7.25 0.88
CA ASN A 95 5.62 -5.97 1.21
C ASN A 95 5.70 -5.77 2.73
N SER A 96 6.71 -5.04 3.19
CA SER A 96 6.91 -4.84 4.63
C SER A 96 7.41 -3.46 5.03
N ALA A 97 6.96 -2.99 6.18
CA ALA A 97 7.51 -1.82 6.84
C ALA A 97 7.90 -2.16 8.28
N GLU A 98 8.85 -1.41 8.83
CA GLU A 98 9.23 -1.58 10.22
C GLU A 98 8.16 -1.04 11.17
N LYS A 99 7.61 0.16 10.90
CA LYS A 99 6.77 0.89 11.86
C LYS A 99 5.28 0.87 11.56
N ASP A 100 4.82 1.44 10.44
CA ASP A 100 3.39 1.55 10.11
C ASP A 100 3.17 1.54 8.59
N GLY A 101 1.94 1.21 8.17
CA GLY A 101 1.59 1.00 6.77
C GLY A 101 2.44 -0.08 6.14
N GLY A 102 2.31 -1.32 6.64
CA GLY A 102 3.09 -2.48 6.21
C GLY A 102 3.09 -2.65 4.69
N VAL A 103 2.03 -2.19 4.04
CA VAL A 103 1.98 -2.00 2.59
C VAL A 103 1.74 -0.55 2.17
N ILE A 104 0.75 0.14 2.75
CA ILE A 104 0.27 1.45 2.27
C ILE A 104 0.15 2.44 3.43
N ILE A 105 0.62 3.68 3.18
CA ILE A 105 0.16 4.88 3.91
C ILE A 105 -0.39 5.89 2.90
N CYS A 106 -1.61 6.41 3.16
CA CYS A 106 -2.14 7.57 2.45
C CYS A 106 -3.11 8.43 3.27
N THR A 107 -3.64 9.51 2.67
CA THR A 107 -4.70 10.31 3.30
C THR A 107 -6.07 9.70 2.99
N ASN A 108 -6.45 9.65 1.71
CA ASN A 108 -7.66 8.97 1.26
C ASN A 108 -7.28 7.77 0.40
N LEU A 109 -7.94 6.65 0.65
CA LEU A 109 -7.70 5.40 -0.05
C LEU A 109 -8.96 4.95 -0.77
N ASP A 110 -8.82 4.67 -2.06
CA ASP A 110 -9.81 3.92 -2.84
C ASP A 110 -9.12 2.67 -3.40
N ILE A 111 -9.62 1.48 -3.07
CA ILE A 111 -9.11 0.23 -3.62
C ILE A 111 -10.28 -0.55 -4.22
N ASP A 112 -10.11 -0.98 -5.46
CA ASP A 112 -11.07 -1.86 -6.12
C ASP A 112 -10.38 -3.07 -6.77
N ASN A 113 -11.07 -4.21 -6.78
CA ASN A 113 -10.70 -5.44 -7.47
C ASN A 113 -9.21 -5.81 -7.33
N SER A 114 -8.67 -5.74 -6.10
CA SER A 114 -7.24 -5.89 -5.85
C SER A 114 -6.95 -7.01 -4.85
N MET A 115 -5.69 -7.41 -4.75
CA MET A 115 -5.23 -8.40 -3.77
C MET A 115 -4.11 -7.83 -2.90
N ILE A 116 -4.31 -7.86 -1.60
CA ILE A 116 -3.35 -7.46 -0.57
C ILE A 116 -3.00 -8.69 0.24
N SER A 117 -1.81 -9.26 0.02
CA SER A 117 -1.45 -10.55 0.61
C SER A 117 -0.04 -10.66 1.15
N ASN A 118 0.13 -11.41 2.26
CA ASN A 118 1.42 -11.68 2.89
C ASN A 118 2.24 -10.41 3.21
N ASN A 119 1.57 -9.26 3.41
CA ASN A 119 2.25 -8.04 3.83
C ASN A 119 2.43 -8.05 5.34
N MET A 120 3.53 -7.46 5.84
CA MET A 120 3.86 -7.53 7.26
C MET A 120 4.42 -6.24 7.84
N ILE A 121 4.21 -6.06 9.16
CA ILE A 121 4.91 -5.08 9.99
C ILE A 121 5.90 -5.82 10.88
N ASN A 122 7.19 -5.47 10.83
CA ASN A 122 8.22 -6.18 11.57
C ASN A 122 8.20 -5.89 13.08
N MET A 123 7.91 -4.65 13.49
CA MET A 123 7.87 -4.28 14.92
C MET A 123 6.54 -4.64 15.62
N ASN A 124 5.60 -5.29 14.93
CA ASN A 124 4.27 -5.70 15.43
C ASN A 124 3.41 -4.57 16.06
N GLN A 125 3.73 -3.31 15.80
CA GLN A 125 3.05 -2.15 16.41
C GLN A 125 2.18 -1.35 15.43
N GLY A 126 2.40 -1.53 14.12
CA GLY A 126 1.72 -0.77 13.07
C GLY A 126 0.67 -1.55 12.31
N ASN A 127 0.01 -0.85 11.40
CA ASN A 127 -1.11 -1.33 10.60
C ASN A 127 -0.60 -1.79 9.23
N ILE A 128 -1.28 -2.75 8.60
CA ILE A 128 -0.94 -3.13 7.21
C ILE A 128 -1.26 -1.96 6.27
N ILE A 129 -2.42 -1.34 6.44
CA ILE A 129 -2.81 -0.10 5.76
C ILE A 129 -3.10 0.97 6.80
N TYR A 130 -2.56 2.17 6.57
CA TYR A 130 -2.93 3.37 7.32
C TYR A 130 -3.51 4.42 6.36
N ALA A 131 -4.74 4.85 6.60
CA ALA A 131 -5.36 5.93 5.86
C ALA A 131 -6.31 6.74 6.75
N THR A 132 -6.61 7.99 6.41
CA THR A 132 -7.63 8.75 7.15
C THR A 132 -9.04 8.27 6.80
N LYS A 133 -9.28 8.00 5.51
CA LYS A 133 -10.52 7.44 4.97
C LYS A 133 -10.20 6.32 3.99
N SER A 134 -11.01 5.27 3.97
CA SER A 134 -10.89 4.21 2.97
C SER A 134 -12.24 3.76 2.42
N ASN A 135 -12.34 3.73 1.09
CA ASN A 135 -13.32 2.92 0.38
C ASN A 135 -12.60 1.73 -0.23
N ILE A 136 -13.05 0.50 0.05
CA ILE A 136 -12.39 -0.70 -0.43
C ILE A 136 -13.45 -1.68 -0.90
N GLU A 137 -13.39 -2.02 -2.17
CA GLU A 137 -14.36 -2.85 -2.84
C GLU A 137 -13.69 -4.04 -3.54
N HIS A 138 -14.38 -5.18 -3.62
CA HIS A 138 -13.98 -6.37 -4.38
C HIS A 138 -12.54 -6.85 -4.10
N THR A 139 -12.03 -6.62 -2.90
CA THR A 139 -10.60 -6.78 -2.60
C THR A 139 -10.35 -7.95 -1.65
N LEU A 140 -9.33 -8.75 -1.97
CA LEU A 140 -8.87 -9.87 -1.14
C LEU A 140 -7.75 -9.42 -0.18
N PHE A 141 -7.96 -9.62 1.11
CA PHE A 141 -6.93 -9.52 2.15
C PHE A 141 -6.54 -10.90 2.66
N LYS A 142 -5.32 -11.35 2.37
CA LYS A 142 -4.87 -12.71 2.72
C LYS A 142 -3.52 -12.74 3.45
N ASN A 143 -3.44 -13.44 4.59
CA ASN A 143 -2.15 -13.71 5.27
C ASN A 143 -1.35 -12.47 5.68
N ASN A 144 -1.98 -11.31 5.87
CA ASN A 144 -1.25 -10.12 6.32
C ASN A 144 -1.03 -10.16 7.84
N SER A 145 0.11 -9.64 8.31
CA SER A 145 0.54 -9.70 9.71
C SER A 145 0.95 -8.33 10.25
N GLY A 146 0.22 -7.81 11.23
CA GLY A 146 0.49 -6.51 11.82
C GLY A 146 -0.35 -6.29 13.06
N ASN A 147 -0.35 -5.08 13.63
CA ASN A 147 -1.23 -4.75 14.73
C ASN A 147 -2.70 -4.72 14.28
N THR A 148 -2.99 -4.03 13.18
CA THR A 148 -4.31 -4.02 12.55
C THR A 148 -4.19 -4.21 11.04
N LEU A 149 -5.26 -4.65 10.39
CA LEU A 149 -5.28 -4.79 8.93
C LEU A 149 -5.39 -3.43 8.23
N ILE A 150 -6.28 -2.57 8.71
CA ILE A 150 -6.51 -1.23 8.15
C ILE A 150 -6.90 -0.33 9.31
N ASP A 151 -6.12 0.72 9.57
CA ASP A 151 -6.46 1.76 10.53
C ASP A 151 -6.90 3.01 9.78
N THR A 152 -8.17 3.37 9.98
CA THR A 152 -8.80 4.55 9.38
C THR A 152 -9.88 5.10 10.29
N ASN A 153 -10.19 6.39 10.13
CA ASN A 153 -11.32 6.98 10.84
C ASN A 153 -12.66 6.59 10.23
N ASN A 154 -12.69 6.31 8.93
CA ASN A 154 -13.89 5.95 8.18
C ASN A 154 -13.56 4.88 7.14
N ILE A 155 -14.09 3.68 7.35
CA ILE A 155 -13.88 2.54 6.45
C ILE A 155 -15.20 2.06 5.87
N LEU A 156 -15.23 1.92 4.55
CA LEU A 156 -16.25 1.16 3.83
C LEU A 156 -15.57 -0.06 3.20
N LEU A 157 -16.03 -1.25 3.57
CA LEU A 157 -15.65 -2.51 2.92
C LEU A 157 -16.87 -3.08 2.19
N ASN A 158 -16.76 -3.29 0.88
CA ASN A 158 -17.84 -3.87 0.07
C ASN A 158 -17.32 -5.07 -0.73
N GLN A 159 -17.98 -6.22 -0.62
CA GLN A 159 -17.60 -7.43 -1.36
C GLN A 159 -16.11 -7.85 -1.19
N CYS A 160 -15.51 -7.52 -0.05
CA CYS A 160 -14.13 -7.88 0.27
C CYS A 160 -14.05 -9.26 0.94
N LEU A 161 -13.01 -10.02 0.62
CA LEU A 161 -12.70 -11.28 1.28
C LEU A 161 -11.51 -11.11 2.22
N VAL A 162 -11.66 -11.45 3.50
CA VAL A 162 -10.60 -11.34 4.51
C VAL A 162 -10.28 -12.74 5.05
N TYR A 163 -9.06 -13.22 4.82
CA TYR A 163 -8.66 -14.59 5.08
C TYR A 163 -7.29 -14.70 5.77
N ASN A 164 -7.23 -15.39 6.92
CA ASN A 164 -5.99 -15.75 7.62
C ASN A 164 -5.05 -14.57 7.93
N ASN A 165 -5.58 -13.40 8.27
CA ASN A 165 -4.76 -12.25 8.66
C ASN A 165 -4.44 -12.33 10.17
N GLN A 166 -3.16 -12.24 10.51
CA GLN A 166 -2.65 -12.25 11.88
C GLN A 166 -2.57 -10.81 12.40
N THR A 167 -3.74 -10.25 12.73
CA THR A 167 -3.86 -8.88 13.25
C THR A 167 -4.55 -8.89 14.62
N PHE A 168 -4.07 -8.09 15.57
CA PHE A 168 -4.67 -8.00 16.90
C PHE A 168 -6.12 -7.48 16.81
N PRO A 169 -6.99 -7.85 17.76
CA PRO A 169 -8.38 -7.40 17.79
C PRO A 169 -8.47 -5.94 18.23
N GLY A 170 -8.15 -5.04 17.32
CA GLY A 170 -8.31 -3.60 17.45
C GLY A 170 -8.61 -3.01 16.08
N ARG A 171 -9.86 -2.61 15.84
CA ARG A 171 -10.37 -1.93 14.63
C ARG A 171 -10.53 -2.76 13.35
N PHE A 172 -10.91 -4.03 13.47
CA PHE A 172 -11.79 -4.66 12.47
C PHE A 172 -13.01 -5.34 13.11
N GLN A 173 -14.15 -4.66 13.03
CA GLN A 173 -15.50 -5.24 13.08
C GLN A 173 -16.31 -4.67 11.89
N GLY A 174 -15.87 -4.94 10.67
CA GLY A 174 -16.75 -4.83 9.49
C GLY A 174 -17.54 -6.13 9.38
N HIS A 175 -18.86 -6.06 9.22
CA HIS A 175 -19.73 -7.23 9.05
C HIS A 175 -19.15 -8.22 8.04
N LEU A 176 -18.67 -9.35 8.55
CA LEU A 176 -18.40 -10.54 7.76
C LEU A 176 -19.75 -11.01 7.23
N ASN A 177 -20.10 -10.63 6.01
CA ASN A 177 -20.93 -11.52 5.19
C ASN A 177 -20.09 -12.79 5.04
N LYS A 178 -20.33 -13.75 5.94
CA LYS A 178 -19.98 -15.14 5.72
C LYS A 178 -20.72 -15.54 4.45
N SER A 179 -20.04 -15.51 3.31
CA SER A 179 -20.42 -16.39 2.22
C SER A 179 -20.27 -17.81 2.76
N ILE A 180 -21.41 -18.50 2.75
CA ILE A 180 -21.66 -19.86 3.22
C ILE A 180 -20.72 -20.83 2.50
#